data_AF-A0A498NKW0-F1
#
_entry.id   AF-A0A498NKW0-F1
#
_cell.length_a   1.000
_cell.length_b   1.000
_cell.length_c   1.000
_cell.angle_alpha   90.00
_cell.angle_beta   90.00
_cell.angle_gamma   90.00
#
_symmetry.space_group_name_H-M   'P 1'
#
loop_
_entity.id
_entity.type
_entity.pdbx_description
1 polymer ?
#
loop_
_entity_poly.entity_id
_entity_poly.type
_entity_poly.pdbx_seq_one_letter_code
_entity_poly.pdbx_strand_id
1 'polypeptide(L)'
;MYIEPDLLAELNEEQKQILFYKIREEQVRRWNERERRDPSHAVKKKSDRRGIQWLLGSDGEVWVWVMGEAPGDKPFEDIVEELMEERARKQAQREAQELR
;
A
#
# COMPACT_ATOMS: atom_id res chain seq x y z
N MET A 1 22.55 3.31 -10.40
CA MET A 1 23.73 4.15 -10.13
C MET A 1 23.47 4.86 -8.82
N TYR A 2 24.48 4.92 -7.96
CA TYR A 2 24.48 5.70 -6.72
C TYR A 2 25.48 6.84 -6.89
N ILE A 3 25.17 8.00 -6.33
CA ILE A 3 26.02 9.19 -6.33
C ILE A 3 26.11 9.65 -4.89
N GLU A 4 27.32 9.99 -4.46
CA GLU A 4 27.58 10.43 -3.10
C GLU A 4 26.86 11.76 -2.81
N PRO A 5 26.20 11.90 -1.64
CA PRO A 5 25.44 13.10 -1.30
C PRO A 5 26.27 14.39 -1.28
N ASP A 6 27.54 14.29 -0.88
CA ASP A 6 28.43 15.46 -0.79
C ASP A 6 28.73 16.04 -2.18
N LEU A 7 28.94 15.17 -3.18
CA LEU A 7 29.10 15.58 -4.58
C LEU A 7 27.83 16.19 -5.17
N LEU A 8 26.65 15.72 -4.74
CA LEU A 8 25.39 16.34 -5.15
C LEU A 8 25.22 17.71 -4.50
N ALA A 9 25.63 17.89 -3.24
CA ALA A 9 25.47 19.15 -2.52
C ALA A 9 26.27 20.29 -3.13
N GLU A 10 27.44 19.99 -3.71
CA GLU A 10 28.30 20.97 -4.41
C GLU A 10 27.71 21.49 -5.73
N LEU A 11 26.77 20.75 -6.34
CA LEU A 11 26.14 21.15 -7.59
C LEU A 11 25.02 22.18 -7.37
N ASN A 12 24.94 23.14 -8.28
CA ASN A 12 23.81 24.04 -8.33
C ASN A 12 22.53 23.31 -8.82
N GLU A 13 21.37 23.94 -8.67
CA GLU A 13 20.09 23.29 -8.98
C GLU A 13 19.98 22.89 -10.47
N GLU A 14 20.43 23.75 -11.38
CA GLU A 14 20.41 23.46 -12.82
C GLU A 14 21.28 22.25 -13.18
N GLN A 15 22.49 22.17 -12.61
CA GLN A 15 23.40 21.04 -12.79
C GLN A 15 22.81 19.74 -12.22
N LYS A 16 22.13 19.80 -11.07
CA LYS A 16 21.41 18.64 -10.50
C LYS A 16 20.32 18.15 -11.44
N GLN A 17 19.50 19.06 -11.98
CA GLN A 17 18.44 18.71 -12.92
C GLN A 17 19.00 18.04 -14.19
N ILE A 18 20.07 18.61 -14.78
CA ILE A 18 20.75 18.02 -15.94
C ILE A 18 21.31 16.62 -15.59
N LEU A 19 21.96 16.50 -14.43
CA LEU A 19 22.54 15.24 -13.97
C LEU A 19 21.46 14.16 -13.79
N PHE A 20 20.36 14.47 -13.12
CA PHE A 20 19.24 13.54 -12.92
C PHE A 20 18.61 13.12 -14.24
N TYR A 21 18.46 14.05 -15.18
CA TYR A 21 17.99 13.73 -16.53
C TYR A 21 18.91 12.72 -17.21
N LYS A 22 20.23 12.95 -17.20
CA LYS A 22 21.22 12.05 -17.82
C LYS A 22 21.28 10.68 -17.14
N ILE A 23 21.20 10.63 -15.81
CA ILE A 23 21.13 9.37 -15.07
C ILE A 23 19.87 8.61 -15.47
N ARG A 24 18.75 9.31 -15.61
CA ARG A 24 17.49 8.68 -15.99
C ARG A 24 17.54 8.13 -17.42
N GLU A 25 18.09 8.89 -18.37
CA GLU A 25 18.34 8.42 -19.73
C GLU A 25 19.20 7.15 -19.73
N GLU A 26 20.29 7.13 -18.96
CA GLU A 26 21.19 5.97 -18.89
C GLU A 26 20.54 4.76 -18.22
N GLN A 27 19.72 4.98 -17.18
CA GLN A 27 18.93 3.91 -16.57
C GLN A 27 17.97 3.29 -17.59
N VAL A 28 17.26 4.11 -18.36
CA VAL A 28 16.33 3.64 -19.41
C VAL A 28 17.09 2.93 -20.51
N ARG A 29 18.25 3.45 -20.94
CA ARG A 29 19.11 2.79 -21.93
C ARG A 29 19.55 1.40 -21.47
N ARG A 30 20.09 1.28 -20.25
CA ARG A 30 20.50 -0.01 -19.65
C ARG A 30 19.34 -0.97 -19.45
N TRP A 31 18.16 -0.45 -19.09
CA TRP A 31 16.95 -1.23 -18.99
C TRP A 31 16.56 -1.82 -20.35
N ASN A 32 16.45 -0.98 -21.38
CA ASN A 32 16.09 -1.41 -22.73
C ASN A 32 17.11 -2.39 -23.33
N GLU A 33 18.40 -2.19 -23.08
CA GLU A 33 19.46 -3.11 -23.48
C GLU A 33 19.31 -4.48 -22.81
N ARG A 34 18.95 -4.50 -21.52
CA ARG A 34 18.68 -5.74 -20.79
C ARG A 34 17.45 -6.47 -21.33
N GLU A 35 16.35 -5.76 -21.57
CA GLU A 35 15.12 -6.34 -22.13
C GLU A 35 15.35 -6.95 -23.51
N ARG A 36 16.18 -6.31 -24.35
CA ARG A 36 16.57 -6.85 -25.67
C ARG A 36 17.45 -8.10 -25.56
N ARG A 37 18.33 -8.17 -24.56
CA ARG A 37 19.29 -9.27 -24.39
C ARG A 37 18.67 -10.50 -23.73
N ASP A 38 17.76 -10.31 -22.77
CA ASP A 38 17.06 -11.39 -22.08
C ASP A 38 15.61 -11.00 -21.77
N PRO A 39 14.68 -11.13 -22.73
CA PRO A 39 13.26 -10.84 -22.50
C PRO A 39 12.63 -11.79 -21.46
N SER A 40 13.27 -12.91 -21.12
CA SER A 40 12.81 -13.83 -20.08
C SER A 40 13.09 -13.30 -18.67
N HIS A 41 14.05 -12.39 -18.50
CA HIS A 41 14.41 -11.83 -17.20
C HIS A 41 13.29 -10.97 -16.59
N ALA A 42 12.51 -10.30 -17.43
CA ALA A 42 11.29 -9.60 -17.02
C ALA A 42 10.22 -10.55 -16.45
N VAL A 43 10.15 -11.77 -16.99
CA VAL A 43 9.21 -12.82 -16.55
C VAL A 43 9.70 -13.50 -15.27
N LYS A 44 11.00 -13.80 -15.17
CA LYS A 44 11.60 -14.44 -13.98
C LYS A 44 11.55 -13.57 -12.72
N LYS A 45 11.50 -12.24 -12.84
CA LYS A 45 11.36 -11.34 -11.69
C LYS A 45 9.95 -11.29 -11.09
N LYS A 46 8.93 -11.83 -11.77
CA LYS A 46 7.55 -11.89 -11.27
C LYS A 46 7.30 -13.07 -10.33
N SER A 47 8.12 -14.11 -10.33
CA SER A 47 7.90 -15.29 -9.48
C SER A 47 8.31 -15.08 -8.02
N ASP A 48 9.17 -14.10 -7.74
CA ASP A 48 9.78 -13.93 -6.41
C ASP A 48 9.19 -12.76 -5.60
N ARG A 49 8.20 -12.05 -6.16
CA ARG A 49 7.36 -11.14 -5.39
C ARG A 49 6.15 -11.94 -4.97
N ARG A 50 5.98 -12.18 -3.67
CA ARG A 50 4.69 -12.58 -3.07
C ARG A 50 3.62 -11.59 -3.55
N GLY A 51 2.99 -11.91 -4.66
CA GLY A 51 1.89 -11.13 -5.21
C GLY A 51 0.69 -11.32 -4.32
N ILE A 52 -0.13 -10.28 -4.19
CA ILE A 52 -1.42 -10.39 -3.51
C ILE A 52 -2.27 -11.31 -4.37
N GLN A 53 -2.60 -12.50 -3.85
CA GLN A 53 -3.56 -13.41 -4.45
C GLN A 53 -4.90 -13.17 -3.79
N TRP A 54 -5.87 -12.72 -4.59
CA TRP A 54 -7.24 -12.54 -4.13
C TRP A 54 -7.90 -13.91 -3.97
N LEU A 55 -8.64 -14.08 -2.86
CA LEU A 55 -9.55 -15.20 -2.73
C LEU A 55 -10.71 -15.00 -3.71
N LEU A 56 -11.11 -16.05 -4.41
CA LEU A 56 -12.23 -16.00 -5.36
C LEU A 56 -13.46 -16.70 -4.76
N GLY A 57 -14.64 -16.16 -5.05
CA GLY A 57 -15.93 -16.77 -4.75
C GLY A 57 -16.28 -17.91 -5.69
N SER A 58 -17.45 -18.53 -5.49
CA SER A 58 -17.97 -19.61 -6.34
C SER A 58 -18.31 -19.16 -7.77
N ASP A 59 -18.52 -17.86 -7.95
CA ASP A 59 -18.75 -17.19 -9.22
C ASP A 59 -17.45 -16.86 -9.98
N GLY A 60 -16.29 -17.06 -9.35
CA GLY A 60 -14.98 -16.71 -9.90
C GLY A 60 -14.62 -15.23 -9.73
N GLU A 61 -15.47 -14.43 -9.09
CA GLU A 61 -15.19 -13.04 -8.72
C GLU A 61 -14.42 -12.97 -7.40
N VAL A 62 -13.90 -11.80 -7.04
CA VAL A 62 -13.18 -11.61 -5.76
C VAL A 62 -14.12 -11.85 -4.58
N TRP A 63 -13.72 -12.68 -3.63
CA TRP A 63 -14.48 -12.97 -2.43
C TRP A 63 -14.58 -11.72 -1.54
N VAL A 64 -15.81 -11.33 -1.23
CA VAL A 64 -16.14 -10.20 -0.36
C VAL A 64 -16.93 -10.73 0.83
N TRP A 65 -16.55 -10.29 2.04
CA TRP A 65 -17.35 -10.47 3.24
C TRP A 65 -17.94 -9.12 3.65
N VAL A 66 -19.25 -9.10 3.83
CA VAL A 66 -19.99 -7.94 4.31
C VAL A 66 -20.39 -8.20 5.75
N MET A 67 -19.95 -7.32 6.65
CA MET A 67 -20.26 -7.41 8.07
C MET A 67 -21.77 -7.40 8.27
N GLY A 68 -22.29 -8.43 8.94
CA GLY A 68 -23.71 -8.55 9.24
C GLY A 68 -24.57 -9.24 8.19
N GLU A 69 -23.98 -9.65 7.06
CA GLU A 69 -24.69 -10.42 6.02
C GLU A 69 -24.26 -11.89 5.98
N ALA A 70 -23.17 -12.27 6.65
CA ALA A 70 -22.72 -13.65 6.63
C ALA A 70 -23.57 -14.56 7.54
N PRO A 71 -23.66 -15.87 7.23
CA PRO A 71 -24.44 -16.80 8.05
C PRO A 71 -23.97 -16.82 9.51
N GLY A 72 -24.84 -16.41 10.42
CA GLY A 72 -24.57 -16.37 11.86
C GLY A 72 -24.05 -15.03 12.40
N ASP A 73 -23.83 -14.04 11.53
CA ASP A 73 -23.55 -12.68 11.99
C ASP A 73 -24.83 -12.00 12.51
N LYS A 74 -24.67 -11.11 13.50
CA LYS A 74 -25.73 -10.17 13.87
C LYS A 74 -25.89 -9.14 12.74
N PRO A 75 -27.11 -8.62 12.49
CA PRO A 75 -27.30 -7.49 11.59
C PRO A 75 -26.33 -6.36 11.88
N PHE A 76 -25.90 -5.66 10.83
CA PHE A 76 -24.96 -4.56 10.96
C PHE A 76 -25.47 -3.48 11.92
N GLU A 77 -26.77 -3.19 11.88
CA GLU A 77 -27.44 -2.22 12.73
C GLU A 77 -27.28 -2.56 14.22
N ASP A 78 -27.50 -3.82 14.59
CA ASP A 78 -27.38 -4.29 15.97
C ASP A 78 -25.93 -4.21 16.48
N ILE A 79 -24.96 -4.53 15.61
CA ILE A 79 -23.52 -4.41 15.93
C ILE A 79 -23.17 -2.94 16.22
N VAL A 80 -23.69 -2.03 15.41
CA VAL A 80 -23.43 -0.59 15.56
C VAL A 80 -24.09 -0.05 16.83
N GLU A 81 -25.34 -0.44 17.10
CA GLU A 81 -26.07 0.00 18.30
C GLU A 81 -25.34 -0.44 19.58
N GLU A 82 -24.95 -1.72 19.66
CA GLU A 82 -24.18 -2.25 20.80
C GLU A 82 -22.86 -1.47 21.01
N LEU A 83 -22.15 -1.16 19.91
CA LEU A 83 -20.92 -0.37 19.96
C LEU A 83 -21.17 1.08 20.44
N MET A 84 -22.27 1.69 20.02
CA MET A 84 -22.65 3.04 20.45
C MET A 84 -23.02 3.07 21.93
N GLU A 85 -23.78 2.09 22.41
CA GLU A 85 -24.13 1.97 23.81
C GLU A 85 -22.89 1.83 24.70
N GLU A 86 -21.94 0.96 24.31
CA GLU A 86 -20.70 0.80 25.06
C GLU A 86 -19.90 2.11 25.15
N ARG A 87 -19.85 2.86 24.04
CA ARG A 87 -19.19 4.17 24.01
C ARG A 87 -19.89 5.16 24.93
N ALA A 88 -21.22 5.23 24.87
CA ALA A 88 -22.02 6.10 25.74
C ALA A 88 -21.82 5.76 27.22
N ARG A 89 -21.81 4.46 27.59
CA ARG A 89 -21.55 4.00 28.96
C ARG A 89 -20.16 4.40 29.44
N LYS A 90 -19.12 4.18 28.63
CA LYS A 90 -17.73 4.58 28.95
C LYS A 90 -17.59 6.09 29.09
N GLN A 91 -18.29 6.86 28.26
CA GLN A 91 -18.29 8.31 28.33
C GLN A 91 -18.96 8.82 29.60
N ALA A 92 -20.15 8.32 29.94
CA ALA A 92 -20.84 8.68 31.17
C ALA A 92 -20.03 8.37 32.43
N GLN A 93 -19.28 7.25 32.44
CA GLN A 93 -18.38 6.91 33.54
C GLN A 93 -17.23 7.91 33.71
N ARG A 94 -16.66 8.42 32.61
CA ARG A 94 -15.58 9.42 32.65
C ARG A 94 -16.10 10.75 33.16
N GLU A 95 -17.22 11.23 32.62
CA GLU A 95 -17.85 12.49 33.05
C GLU A 95 -18.22 12.43 34.54
N ALA A 96 -18.73 11.29 35.03
CA ALA A 96 -19.03 11.10 36.44
C ALA A 96 -17.79 11.09 37.35
N GLN A 97 -16.62 10.68 36.83
CA GLN A 97 -15.35 10.76 37.57
C GLN A 97 -14.79 12.19 37.59
N GLU A 98 -14.98 12.97 36.52
CA GLU A 98 -14.54 14.36 36.44
C GLU A 98 -15.40 15.33 37.27
N LEU A 99 -16.68 15.00 37.48
CA LEU A 99 -17.61 15.77 38.30
C LEU A 99 -17.51 15.45 39.81
N ARG A 100 -16.62 14.53 40.20
CA ARG A 100 -16.45 14.07 41.59
C ARG A 100 -15.19 14.63 42.22
#